data_AF-A0A968HR59-F1
#
_entry.id   AF-A0A968HR59-F1
#
_cell.length_a   1.000
_cell.length_b   1.000
_cell.length_c   1.000
_cell.angle_alpha   90.00
_cell.angle_beta   90.00
_cell.angle_gamma   90.00
#
_symmetry.space_group_name_H-M   'P 1'
#
loop_
_entity.id
_entity.type
_entity.pdbx_description
1 polymer ?
#
loop_
_entity_poly.entity_id
_entity_poly.type
_entity_poly.pdbx_seq_one_letter_code
_entity_poly.pdbx_strand_id
1 'polypeptide(L)'
;MADEFLDGLVVQERRLDLGDLIAEPELYVRTPSAKLDGEDGSVVAYRDKNEVLAELESEIQDGEAVALEASHKESVGEWVSAIADYLQSTKADSVSIRELSKATKLSPVKVWIAGLLGFRLRQTKDFYSLDGVKICLNNYR
;
A
#
# COMPACT_ATOMS: atom_id res chain seq x y z
N MET A 1 -16.15 52.36 -12.25
CA MET A 1 -17.44 52.51 -12.95
C MET A 1 -17.90 51.25 -13.68
N ALA A 2 -17.11 50.17 -13.78
CA ALA A 2 -17.52 48.91 -14.42
C ALA A 2 -18.05 47.85 -13.42
N ASP A 3 -17.65 47.92 -12.14
CA ASP A 3 -18.00 46.91 -11.14
C ASP A 3 -19.45 47.01 -10.64
N GLU A 4 -20.06 48.21 -10.68
CA GLU A 4 -21.47 48.44 -10.26
C GLU A 4 -22.49 47.84 -11.23
N PHE A 5 -22.12 47.63 -12.51
CA PHE A 5 -23.04 47.14 -13.54
C PHE A 5 -23.40 45.66 -13.37
N LEU A 6 -22.49 44.86 -12.81
CA LEU A 6 -22.66 43.41 -12.64
C LEU A 6 -23.21 43.03 -11.26
N ASP A 7 -23.26 43.98 -10.33
CA ASP A 7 -23.58 43.76 -8.92
C ASP A 7 -25.05 43.35 -8.68
N GLY A 8 -25.94 43.65 -9.64
CA GLY A 8 -27.34 43.20 -9.64
C GLY A 8 -27.64 41.98 -10.52
N LEU A 9 -26.68 41.51 -11.32
CA LEU A 9 -26.88 40.44 -12.30
C LEU A 9 -26.41 39.08 -11.79
N VAL A 10 -25.49 39.07 -10.81
CA VAL A 10 -24.90 37.84 -10.27
C VAL A 10 -25.42 37.60 -8.86
N VAL A 11 -26.20 36.54 -8.68
CA VAL A 11 -26.51 36.03 -7.33
C VAL A 11 -25.25 35.31 -6.83
N GLN A 12 -24.46 35.98 -5.99
CA GLN A 12 -23.18 35.44 -5.48
C GLN A 12 -23.39 34.20 -4.61
N GLU A 13 -24.39 34.19 -3.72
CA GLU A 13 -24.69 33.02 -2.88
C GLU A 13 -26.20 32.90 -2.65
N ARG A 14 -26.76 31.71 -2.93
CA ARG A 14 -28.11 31.34 -2.50
C ARG A 14 -27.99 30.08 -1.65
N ARG A 15 -28.43 30.16 -0.39
CA ARG A 15 -28.51 29.00 0.49
C ARG A 15 -29.67 28.12 0.01
N LEU A 16 -29.34 26.93 -0.48
CA LEU A 16 -30.31 25.92 -0.85
C LEU A 16 -30.60 25.08 0.38
N ASP A 17 -31.80 25.22 0.95
CA ASP A 17 -32.25 24.37 2.05
C ASP A 17 -32.81 23.06 1.47
N LEU A 18 -32.08 21.98 1.70
CA LEU A 18 -32.42 20.63 1.24
C LEU A 18 -33.04 19.78 2.35
N GLY A 19 -33.33 20.35 3.53
CA GLY A 19 -33.84 19.60 4.68
C GLY A 19 -35.16 18.86 4.40
N ASP A 20 -36.02 19.43 3.54
CA ASP A 20 -37.30 18.83 3.15
C ASP A 20 -37.18 17.82 1.99
N LEU A 21 -36.01 17.78 1.32
CA LEU A 21 -35.72 16.85 0.22
C LEU A 21 -34.95 15.61 0.67
N ILE A 22 -34.43 15.62 1.90
CA ILE A 22 -33.65 14.53 2.47
C ILE A 22 -34.47 13.91 3.60
N ALA A 23 -35.18 12.82 3.30
CA ALA A 23 -35.80 12.00 4.33
C ALA A 23 -34.70 11.18 5.05
N GLU A 24 -34.79 11.09 6.38
CA GLU A 24 -33.93 10.20 7.16
C GLU A 24 -34.23 8.76 6.72
N PRO A 25 -33.22 7.98 6.28
CA PRO A 25 -33.47 6.64 5.79
C PRO A 25 -34.03 5.78 6.91
N GLU A 26 -35.16 5.12 6.68
CA GLU A 26 -35.68 4.13 7.62
C GLU A 26 -34.61 3.07 7.86
N LEU A 27 -34.15 2.94 9.10
CA LEU A 27 -33.20 1.90 9.49
C LEU A 27 -33.88 0.55 9.28
N TYR A 28 -33.48 -0.15 8.20
CA TYR A 28 -33.93 -1.49 7.93
C TYR A 28 -33.41 -2.44 9.02
N VAL A 29 -34.27 -2.75 9.98
CA VAL A 29 -34.04 -3.82 10.94
C VAL A 29 -34.43 -5.13 10.26
N ARG A 30 -33.45 -5.94 9.85
CA ARG A 30 -33.70 -7.33 9.44
C ARG A 30 -34.29 -8.09 10.63
N THR A 31 -35.61 -8.24 10.66
CA THR A 31 -36.24 -9.26 11.49
C THR A 31 -35.85 -10.64 10.93
N PRO A 32 -35.42 -11.60 11.77
CA PRO A 32 -35.16 -12.95 11.31
C PRO A 32 -36.41 -13.51 10.66
N SER A 33 -36.33 -13.84 9.37
CA SER A 33 -37.37 -14.62 8.72
C SER A 33 -37.43 -15.96 9.44
N ALA A 34 -38.60 -16.33 9.97
CA ALA A 34 -38.84 -17.66 10.48
C ALA A 34 -38.38 -18.68 9.43
N LYS A 35 -37.56 -19.65 9.84
CA LYS A 35 -36.96 -20.66 8.98
C LYS A 35 -38.04 -21.26 8.08
N LEU A 36 -37.97 -20.97 6.78
CA LEU A 36 -38.63 -21.78 5.78
C LEU A 36 -37.65 -22.91 5.48
N ASP A 37 -37.97 -24.10 5.98
CA ASP A 37 -37.32 -25.34 5.57
C ASP A 37 -37.60 -25.54 4.09
N GLY A 38 -36.69 -25.07 3.25
CA GLY A 38 -36.80 -25.15 1.80
C GLY A 38 -35.45 -24.81 1.18
N GLU A 39 -34.78 -25.85 0.71
CA GLU A 39 -33.55 -25.74 -0.09
C GLU A 39 -33.75 -24.77 -1.25
N ASP A 40 -33.01 -23.65 -1.25
CA ASP A 40 -32.69 -22.91 -2.47
C ASP A 40 -31.45 -22.04 -2.24
N GLY A 41 -30.31 -22.50 -2.77
CA GLY A 41 -29.19 -21.69 -3.26
C GLY A 41 -28.39 -20.78 -2.31
N SER A 42 -28.77 -20.61 -1.04
CA SER A 42 -28.05 -19.70 -0.13
C SER A 42 -26.82 -20.37 0.49
N VAL A 43 -25.63 -19.98 0.02
CA VAL A 43 -24.33 -20.31 0.67
C VAL A 43 -24.16 -19.56 2.00
N VAL A 44 -25.02 -18.57 2.26
CA VAL A 44 -24.95 -17.73 3.46
C VAL A 44 -25.79 -18.39 4.56
N ALA A 45 -25.12 -19.01 5.51
CA ALA A 45 -25.70 -19.49 6.76
C ALA A 45 -25.63 -18.38 7.82
N TYR A 46 -26.71 -18.20 8.58
CA TYR A 46 -26.69 -17.31 9.74
C TYR A 46 -25.77 -17.89 10.82
N ARG A 47 -24.75 -17.14 11.21
CA ARG A 47 -23.89 -17.43 12.37
C ARG A 47 -24.09 -16.40 13.47
N ASP A 48 -23.91 -16.82 14.72
CA ASP A 48 -23.96 -15.90 15.84
C ASP A 48 -22.79 -14.91 15.78
N LYS A 49 -23.05 -13.65 16.13
CA LYS A 49 -22.04 -12.58 16.06
C LYS A 49 -20.83 -12.90 16.94
N ASN A 50 -21.03 -13.52 18.11
CA ASN A 50 -19.94 -13.81 19.03
C ASN A 50 -19.05 -14.95 18.52
N GLU A 51 -19.63 -15.91 17.80
CA GLU A 51 -18.86 -16.99 17.15
C GLU A 51 -17.96 -16.43 16.04
N VAL A 52 -18.50 -15.53 15.20
CA VAL A 52 -17.72 -14.89 14.12
C VAL A 52 -16.61 -13.98 14.67
N LEU A 53 -16.88 -13.25 15.77
CA LEU A 53 -15.87 -12.41 16.42
C LEU A 53 -14.73 -13.26 17.00
N ALA A 54 -15.02 -14.37 17.66
CA ALA A 54 -14.00 -15.26 18.21
C ALA A 54 -13.11 -15.89 17.12
N GLU A 55 -13.70 -16.26 15.99
CA GLU A 55 -12.98 -16.78 14.82
C GLU A 55 -12.03 -15.71 14.24
N LEU A 56 -12.52 -14.49 14.03
CA LEU A 56 -11.71 -13.37 13.55
C LEU A 56 -10.58 -12.96 14.51
N GLU A 57 -10.85 -12.92 15.82
CA GLU A 57 -9.82 -12.61 16.82
C GLU A 57 -8.68 -13.64 16.81
N SER A 58 -9.00 -14.92 16.62
CA SER A 58 -7.99 -15.97 16.49
C SER A 58 -7.14 -15.83 15.21
N GLU A 59 -7.77 -15.51 14.07
CA GLU A 59 -7.06 -15.29 12.80
C GLU A 59 -6.16 -14.04 12.83
N ILE A 60 -6.60 -12.97 13.48
CA ILE A 60 -5.81 -11.73 13.60
C ILE A 60 -4.59 -11.96 14.48
N GLN A 61 -4.74 -12.69 15.59
CA GLN A 61 -3.65 -12.96 16.52
C GLN A 61 -2.58 -13.89 15.90
N ASP A 62 -3.01 -14.87 15.10
CA ASP A 62 -2.09 -15.69 14.29
C ASP A 62 -1.42 -14.88 13.17
N GLY A 63 -2.15 -13.94 12.55
CA GLY A 63 -1.62 -13.05 11.52
C GLY A 63 -0.52 -12.10 12.02
N GLU A 64 -0.69 -11.53 13.22
CA GLU A 64 0.34 -10.69 13.85
C GLU A 64 1.62 -11.48 14.15
N ALA A 65 1.50 -12.72 14.65
CA ALA A 65 2.66 -13.56 14.94
C ALA A 65 3.43 -13.92 13.66
N VAL A 66 2.73 -14.22 12.57
CA VAL A 66 3.34 -14.50 11.25
C VAL A 66 4.01 -13.26 10.68
N ALA A 67 3.39 -12.09 10.81
CA ALA A 67 3.97 -10.82 10.35
C ALA A 67 5.23 -10.44 11.16
N LEU A 68 5.22 -10.68 12.47
CA LEU A 68 6.36 -10.45 13.35
C LEU A 68 7.52 -11.39 13.01
N GLU A 69 7.25 -12.68 12.80
CA GLU A 69 8.27 -13.65 12.42
C GLU A 69 8.90 -13.34 11.04
N ALA A 70 8.08 -12.88 10.09
CA ALA A 70 8.57 -12.42 8.78
C ALA A 70 9.48 -11.19 8.91
N SER A 71 9.10 -10.23 9.77
CA SER A 71 9.90 -9.01 10.00
C SER A 71 11.28 -9.29 10.60
N HIS A 72 11.42 -10.35 11.41
CA HIS A 72 12.71 -10.72 12.01
C HIS A 72 13.63 -11.50 11.05
N LYS A 73 13.12 -11.96 9.90
CA LYS A 73 13.88 -12.77 8.92
C LYS A 73 14.50 -11.94 7.80
N GLU A 74 14.15 -10.66 7.70
CA GLU A 74 14.64 -9.74 6.67
C GLU A 74 15.82 -8.92 7.18
N SER A 75 17.03 -9.49 7.04
CA SER A 75 18.27 -8.78 7.36
C SER A 75 18.66 -7.81 6.25
N VAL A 76 18.00 -6.65 6.20
CA VAL A 76 18.29 -5.57 5.24
C VAL A 76 19.76 -5.12 5.34
N GLY A 77 20.31 -5.13 6.56
CA GLY A 77 21.72 -4.80 6.80
C GLY A 77 22.70 -5.73 6.08
N GLU A 78 22.41 -7.03 6.00
CA GLU A 78 23.23 -7.98 5.23
C GLU A 78 23.18 -7.69 3.74
N TRP A 79 22.02 -7.30 3.21
CA TRP A 79 21.88 -6.98 1.79
C TRP A 79 22.63 -5.70 1.43
N VAL A 80 22.54 -4.68 2.29
CA VAL A 80 23.29 -3.42 2.13
C VAL A 80 24.80 -3.68 2.18
N SER A 81 25.27 -4.47 3.15
CA SER A 81 26.70 -4.82 3.26
C SER A 81 27.19 -5.62 2.06
N ALA A 82 26.45 -6.65 1.60
CA ALA A 82 26.82 -7.44 0.43
C ALA A 82 26.92 -6.60 -0.86
N ILE A 83 26.03 -5.61 -1.01
CA ILE A 83 26.07 -4.66 -2.12
C ILE A 83 27.25 -3.70 -2.00
N ALA A 84 27.52 -3.19 -0.79
CA ALA A 84 28.65 -2.30 -0.53
C ALA A 84 29.98 -2.99 -0.82
N ASP A 85 30.16 -4.23 -0.37
CA ASP A 85 31.36 -5.04 -0.61
C ASP A 85 31.58 -5.28 -2.11
N TYR A 86 30.50 -5.54 -2.86
CA TYR A 86 30.57 -5.69 -4.31
C TYR A 86 30.98 -4.40 -5.03
N LEU A 87 30.40 -3.26 -4.63
CA LEU A 87 30.71 -1.96 -5.22
C LEU A 87 32.16 -1.53 -4.89
N GLN A 88 32.63 -1.78 -3.67
CA GLN A 88 33.99 -1.48 -3.25
C GLN A 88 35.03 -2.37 -3.96
N SER A 89 34.77 -3.68 -4.07
CA SER A 89 35.69 -4.62 -4.74
C SER A 89 35.84 -4.35 -6.24
N THR A 90 34.76 -3.91 -6.90
CA THR A 90 34.77 -3.62 -8.34
C THR A 90 35.27 -2.19 -8.65
N LYS A 91 35.44 -1.33 -7.63
CA LYS A 91 35.72 0.13 -7.78
C LYS A 91 34.77 0.80 -8.78
N ALA A 92 33.52 0.36 -8.83
CA ALA A 92 32.54 0.88 -9.76
C ALA A 92 31.77 2.03 -9.10
N ASP A 93 31.85 3.23 -9.70
CA ASP A 93 31.13 4.41 -9.22
C ASP A 93 29.60 4.26 -9.34
N SER A 94 29.14 3.44 -10.29
CA SER A 94 27.72 3.13 -10.48
C SER A 94 27.54 1.78 -11.16
N VAL A 95 26.59 0.98 -10.68
CA VAL A 95 26.27 -0.34 -11.26
C VAL A 95 24.76 -0.45 -11.51
N SER A 96 24.37 -1.14 -12.58
CA SER A 96 22.96 -1.40 -12.86
C SER A 96 22.35 -2.35 -11.82
N ILE A 97 21.06 -2.18 -11.52
CA ILE A 97 20.34 -3.08 -10.61
C ILE A 97 20.40 -4.54 -11.09
N ARG A 98 20.38 -4.75 -12.41
CA ARG A 98 20.45 -6.08 -13.04
C ARG A 98 21.80 -6.76 -12.84
N GLU A 99 22.90 -6.03 -12.97
CA GLU A 99 24.24 -6.57 -12.72
C GLU A 99 24.41 -6.89 -11.24
N LEU A 100 23.91 -6.02 -10.38
CA LEU A 100 23.99 -6.19 -8.94
C LEU A 100 23.21 -7.43 -8.46
N SER A 101 22.00 -7.65 -8.99
CA SER A 101 21.20 -8.84 -8.65
C SER A 101 21.89 -10.14 -9.09
N LYS A 102 22.57 -10.12 -10.25
CA LYS A 102 23.35 -11.27 -10.74
C LYS A 102 24.59 -11.52 -9.88
N ALA A 103 25.30 -10.46 -9.50
CA ALA A 103 26.54 -10.55 -8.73
C ALA A 103 26.31 -10.98 -7.28
N THR A 104 25.34 -10.36 -6.61
CA THR A 104 25.03 -10.64 -5.19
C THR A 104 24.13 -11.86 -5.02
N LYS A 105 23.59 -12.44 -6.11
CA LYS A 105 22.58 -13.51 -6.10
C LYS A 105 21.33 -13.17 -5.27
N LEU A 106 21.11 -11.89 -5.00
CA LEU A 106 19.92 -11.39 -4.31
C LEU A 106 18.75 -11.31 -5.27
N SER A 107 17.54 -11.55 -4.75
CA SER A 107 16.30 -11.27 -5.49
C SER A 107 16.27 -9.80 -5.90
N PRO A 108 15.75 -9.45 -7.10
CA PRO A 108 15.61 -8.07 -7.54
C PRO A 108 14.93 -7.18 -6.49
N VAL A 109 13.94 -7.70 -5.77
CA VAL A 109 13.23 -6.97 -4.71
C VAL A 109 14.17 -6.60 -3.56
N LYS A 110 15.03 -7.53 -3.12
CA LYS A 110 16.00 -7.28 -2.05
C LYS A 110 17.03 -6.24 -2.44
N VAL A 111 17.48 -6.28 -3.70
CA VAL A 111 18.39 -5.28 -4.26
C VAL A 111 17.74 -3.90 -4.28
N TRP A 112 16.47 -3.81 -4.66
CA TRP A 112 15.72 -2.56 -4.65
C TRP A 112 15.55 -2.00 -3.24
N ILE A 113 15.15 -2.83 -2.27
CA ILE A 113 14.99 -2.43 -0.87
C ILE A 113 16.31 -1.93 -0.31
N ALA A 114 17.39 -2.70 -0.48
CA ALA A 114 18.71 -2.31 -0.01
C ALA A 114 19.23 -1.05 -0.73
N GLY A 115 18.95 -0.92 -2.03
CA GLY A 115 19.27 0.26 -2.83
C GLY A 115 18.58 1.53 -2.34
N LEU A 116 17.28 1.44 -2.05
CA LEU A 116 16.46 2.56 -1.55
C LEU A 116 16.86 3.00 -0.13
N LEU A 117 17.28 2.05 0.70
CA LEU A 117 17.59 2.31 2.12
C LEU A 117 19.06 2.66 2.37
N GLY A 118 19.99 2.14 1.56
CA GLY A 118 21.43 2.24 1.82
C GLY A 118 22.24 3.06 0.80
N PHE A 119 21.69 3.39 -0.37
CA PHE A 119 22.47 3.92 -1.49
C PHE A 119 21.76 5.05 -2.24
N ARG A 120 22.50 5.74 -3.13
CA ARG A 120 21.87 6.68 -4.06
C ARG A 120 21.51 5.98 -5.36
N LEU A 121 20.26 6.16 -5.77
CA LEU A 121 19.78 5.72 -7.06
C LEU A 121 19.95 6.85 -8.07
N ARG A 122 20.57 6.57 -9.21
CA ARG A 122 20.65 7.47 -10.35
C ARG A 122 19.88 6.85 -11.51
N GLN A 123 18.79 7.50 -11.87
CA GLN A 123 18.08 7.19 -13.11
C GLN A 123 18.87 7.75 -14.29
N THR A 124 19.25 6.89 -15.22
CA THR A 124 20.00 7.26 -16.44
C THR A 124 19.14 7.13 -17.70
N LYS A 125 18.12 6.27 -17.67
CA LYS A 125 17.16 6.07 -18.78
C LYS A 125 15.73 5.90 -18.21
N ASP A 126 14.84 5.32 -18.99
CA ASP A 126 13.48 5.00 -18.58
C ASP A 126 13.45 4.13 -17.30
N PHE A 127 12.57 4.46 -16.35
CA PHE A 127 12.55 3.88 -15.01
C PHE A 127 12.28 2.37 -15.02
N TYR A 128 11.37 1.92 -15.89
CA TYR A 128 10.97 0.52 -15.98
C TYR A 128 11.93 -0.32 -16.83
N SER A 129 12.95 0.30 -17.42
CA SER A 129 14.01 -0.41 -18.11
C SER A 129 15.00 -1.03 -17.11
N LEU A 130 15.41 -2.26 -17.37
CA LEU A 130 16.35 -3.01 -16.50
C LEU A 130 17.69 -2.31 -16.28
N ASP A 131 18.11 -1.47 -17.22
CA ASP A 131 19.35 -0.68 -17.16
C ASP A 131 19.08 0.81 -16.91
N GLY A 132 17.83 1.17 -16.60
CA GLY A 132 17.40 2.55 -16.43
C GLY A 132 17.80 3.16 -15.10
N VAL A 133 17.99 2.32 -14.09
CA VAL A 133 18.33 2.74 -12.73
C VAL A 133 19.65 2.10 -12.31
N LYS A 134 20.56 2.95 -11.83
CA LYS A 134 21.88 2.56 -11.32
C LYS A 134 21.99 2.88 -9.84
N ILE A 135 22.70 2.04 -9.11
CA ILE A 135 23.04 2.24 -7.69
C ILE A 135 24.47 2.79 -7.61
N CYS A 136 24.63 3.88 -6.85
CA CYS A 136 25.92 4.49 -6.54
C CYS A 136 26.24 4.34 -5.05
N LEU A 137 27.52 4.13 -4.72
CA LEU A 137 27.99 4.23 -3.34
C LEU A 137 27.64 5.60 -2.77
N ASN A 138 27.09 5.62 -1.56
CA ASN A 138 26.78 6.84 -0.86
C ASN A 138 28.10 7.40 -0.32
N ASN A 139 28.72 8.33 -1.05
CA ASN A 139 29.90 9.05 -0.57
C ASN A 139 29.49 10.00 0.56
N TYR A 140 29.29 9.48 1.76
CA TYR A 140 29.42 10.27 2.98
C TYR A 140 30.90 10.27 3.33
N ARG A 141 31.55 11.39 2.98
CA ARG A 141 32.84 11.78 3.52
C ARG A 141 32.60 12.62 4.77
#